data_AF-A0A3P6AIS6-F1
#
_entry.id   AF-A0A3P6AIS6-F1
#
_cell.length_a   1.000
_cell.length_b   1.000
_cell.length_c   1.000
_cell.angle_alpha   90.00
_cell.angle_beta   90.00
_cell.angle_gamma   90.00
#
_symmetry.space_group_name_H-M   'P 1'
#
loop_
_entity.id
_entity.type
_entity.pdbx_description
1 polymer ?
#
loop_
_entity_poly.entity_id
_entity_poly.type
_entity_poly.pdbx_seq_one_letter_code
_entity_poly.pdbx_strand_id
1 'polypeptide(L)'
;MVEIPSTNNEISDVQHSINDIWDFIASDIPQKKTFMCTATITNIVSHSGWNYISCSSCSTKLKKSETSLYCQKCVKSQSVGVLRIEVIVDDGNDSATFVIFDEDGSKITGATAEEIKRNSPEEGLKDIPKCVQSIVGQTYLFEIKIKERDFQSSYQSFTVSKIHKHIKSTPMDRNLENKRKEREEEDQKETTENLQKKPHT
;
A
#
# COMPACT_ATOMS: atom_id res chain seq x y z
N MET A 1 28.95 -9.02 34.40
CA MET A 1 27.74 -9.13 33.56
C MET A 1 27.36 -7.72 33.18
N VAL A 2 27.41 -7.39 31.89
CA VAL A 2 27.08 -6.06 31.40
C VAL A 2 25.62 -6.15 30.94
N GLU A 3 24.72 -5.46 31.63
CA GLU A 3 23.33 -5.35 31.21
C GLU A 3 23.27 -4.52 29.93
N ILE A 4 22.84 -5.16 28.85
CA ILE A 4 22.54 -4.51 27.57
C ILE A 4 21.15 -3.88 27.75
N PRO A 5 20.99 -2.55 27.58
CA PRO A 5 19.66 -1.96 27.64
C PRO A 5 18.89 -2.45 26.42
N SER A 6 17.80 -3.19 26.66
CA SER A 6 16.77 -3.44 25.67
C SER A 6 16.26 -2.10 25.16
N THR A 7 16.59 -1.76 23.92
CA THR A 7 16.03 -0.60 23.24
C THR A 7 14.54 -0.86 23.06
N ASN A 8 13.73 -0.30 23.95
CA ASN A 8 12.31 -0.15 23.74
C ASN A 8 12.14 0.65 22.44
N ASN A 9 11.65 -0.02 21.41
CA ASN A 9 11.25 0.60 20.16
C ASN A 9 9.95 1.37 20.42
N GLU A 10 10.07 2.51 21.10
CA GLU A 10 8.99 3.48 21.24
C GLU A 10 8.58 3.89 19.82
N ILE A 11 7.35 3.56 19.46
CA ILE A 11 6.73 4.06 18.25
C ILE A 11 6.73 5.58 18.39
N SER A 12 7.43 6.28 17.51
CA SER A 12 7.47 7.75 17.56
C SER A 12 6.04 8.28 17.43
N ASP A 13 5.56 9.02 18.42
CA ASP A 13 4.22 9.64 18.41
C ASP A 13 4.06 10.71 17.32
N VAL A 14 5.16 11.13 16.70
CA VAL A 14 5.17 12.12 15.63
C VAL A 14 4.57 11.52 14.35
N GLN A 15 3.43 12.06 13.92
CA GLN A 15 2.85 11.76 12.62
C GLN A 15 3.47 12.64 11.54
N HIS A 16 3.62 12.06 10.35
CA HIS A 16 4.23 12.66 9.18
C HIS A 16 3.22 12.62 8.02
N SER A 17 3.23 13.68 7.21
CA SER A 17 2.51 13.73 5.95
C SER A 17 3.23 12.92 4.87
N ILE A 18 2.54 12.66 3.77
CA ILE A 18 3.11 12.11 2.55
C ILE A 18 4.17 13.07 1.99
N ASN A 19 3.95 14.39 2.05
CA ASN A 19 4.94 15.38 1.64
C ASN A 19 6.23 15.32 2.46
N ASP A 20 6.18 15.08 3.78
CA ASP A 20 7.39 14.92 4.60
C ASP A 20 8.27 13.75 4.11
N ILE A 21 7.64 12.70 3.58
CA ILE A 21 8.35 11.54 3.00
C ILE A 21 8.98 11.95 1.66
N TRP A 22 8.23 12.65 0.81
CA TRP A 22 8.73 13.15 -0.48
C TRP A 22 9.89 14.12 -0.32
N ASP A 23 9.76 15.11 0.55
CA ASP A 23 10.79 16.11 0.85
C ASP A 23 12.07 15.46 1.37
N PHE A 24 11.93 14.41 2.20
CA PHE A 24 13.07 13.66 2.68
C PHE A 24 13.81 12.94 1.57
N ILE A 25 13.10 12.35 0.60
CA ILE A 25 13.70 11.63 -0.52
C ILE A 25 14.30 12.60 -1.54
N ALA A 26 13.67 13.76 -1.74
CA ALA A 26 14.17 14.83 -2.59
C ALA A 26 15.47 15.48 -2.08
N SER A 27 15.89 15.19 -0.84
CA SER A 27 17.14 15.71 -0.29
C SER A 27 18.42 15.11 -0.91
N ASP A 28 18.30 14.10 -1.79
CA ASP A 28 19.39 13.43 -2.54
C ASP A 28 20.57 12.91 -1.69
N ILE A 29 20.41 12.87 -0.36
CA ILE A 29 21.35 12.24 0.57
C ILE A 29 20.73 10.91 0.99
N PRO A 30 21.24 9.76 0.53
CA PRO A 30 20.69 8.47 0.92
C PRO A 30 20.88 8.22 2.41
N GLN A 31 19.77 8.13 3.14
CA GLN A 31 19.76 7.80 4.56
C GLN A 31 18.53 7.00 4.95
N LYS A 32 18.66 6.22 6.02
CA LYS A 32 17.55 5.44 6.57
C LYS A 32 16.74 6.30 7.51
N LYS A 33 15.42 6.33 7.33
CA LYS A 33 14.48 6.99 8.24
C LYS A 33 13.16 6.25 8.28
N THR A 34 12.54 6.25 9.44
CA THR A 34 11.20 5.72 9.66
C THR A 34 10.21 6.88 9.75
N PHE A 35 9.08 6.75 9.08
CA PHE A 35 7.96 7.68 9.11
C PHE A 35 6.72 6.98 9.62
N MET A 36 5.89 7.73 10.33
CA MET A 36 4.57 7.29 10.81
C MET A 36 3.51 8.12 10.10
N CYS A 37 2.80 7.54 9.14
CA CYS A 37 1.87 8.25 8.28
C CYS A 37 0.44 7.72 8.50
N THR A 38 -0.48 8.61 8.86
CA THR A 38 -1.92 8.28 8.89
C THR A 38 -2.50 8.58 7.53
N ALA A 39 -3.02 7.57 6.84
CA ALA A 39 -3.60 7.76 5.52
C ALA A 39 -4.78 6.80 5.27
N THR A 40 -5.67 7.21 4.38
CA THR A 40 -6.83 6.43 3.94
C THR A 40 -6.51 5.71 2.65
N ILE A 41 -6.78 4.42 2.58
CA ILE A 41 -6.64 3.66 1.33
C ILE A 41 -7.77 4.10 0.39
N THR A 42 -7.43 4.79 -0.70
CA THR A 42 -8.42 5.29 -1.66
C THR A 42 -8.61 4.34 -2.84
N ASN A 43 -7.58 3.55 -3.19
CA ASN A 43 -7.67 2.60 -4.30
C ASN A 43 -6.69 1.43 -4.19
N ILE A 44 -6.94 0.37 -4.96
CA ILE A 44 -6.02 -0.77 -5.15
C ILE A 44 -5.40 -0.69 -6.54
N VAL A 45 -4.08 -0.79 -6.61
CA VAL A 45 -3.33 -0.82 -7.87
C VAL A 45 -3.36 -2.24 -8.43
N SER A 46 -4.16 -2.46 -9.48
CA SER A 46 -4.47 -3.81 -9.98
C SER A 46 -3.42 -4.42 -10.92
N HIS A 47 -2.60 -3.60 -11.59
CA HIS A 47 -1.68 -4.08 -12.64
C HIS A 47 -0.58 -5.03 -12.11
N SER A 48 -0.18 -4.88 -10.84
CA SER A 48 0.83 -5.70 -10.17
C SER A 48 0.26 -7.01 -9.60
N GLY A 49 -1.07 -7.20 -9.64
CA GLY A 49 -1.77 -8.23 -8.89
C GLY A 49 -1.70 -8.03 -7.37
N TRP A 50 -2.33 -8.92 -6.62
CA TRP A 50 -2.46 -8.84 -5.16
C TRP A 50 -1.57 -9.84 -4.40
N ASN A 51 -0.89 -10.74 -5.11
CA ASN A 51 0.03 -11.72 -4.53
C ASN A 51 1.15 -12.12 -5.50
N TYR A 52 2.18 -12.76 -4.97
CA TYR A 52 3.17 -13.50 -5.74
C TYR A 52 3.51 -14.84 -5.10
N ILE A 53 4.15 -15.72 -5.87
CA ILE A 53 4.62 -17.02 -5.38
C ILE A 53 6.08 -16.90 -4.93
N SER A 54 6.37 -17.31 -3.69
CA SER A 54 7.71 -17.27 -3.09
C SER A 54 8.18 -18.63 -2.60
N CYS A 55 9.49 -18.78 -2.46
CA CYS A 55 10.11 -20.01 -1.98
C CYS A 55 9.90 -20.09 -0.48
N SER A 56 9.28 -21.15 0.01
CA SER A 56 9.00 -21.30 1.45
C SER A 56 10.27 -21.33 2.30
N SER A 57 11.43 -21.70 1.73
CA SER A 57 12.70 -21.82 2.46
C SER A 57 13.54 -20.54 2.52
N CYS A 58 13.43 -19.64 1.52
CA CYS A 58 14.30 -18.45 1.43
C CYS A 58 13.55 -17.16 1.07
N SER A 59 12.21 -17.21 1.02
CA SER A 59 11.28 -16.12 0.73
C SER A 59 11.52 -15.39 -0.59
N THR A 60 12.36 -15.95 -1.47
CA THR A 60 12.66 -15.36 -2.78
C THR A 60 11.51 -15.65 -3.74
N LYS A 61 11.03 -14.62 -4.45
CA LYS A 61 10.00 -14.76 -5.49
C LYS A 61 10.44 -15.80 -6.52
N LEU A 62 9.58 -16.79 -6.81
CA LEU A 62 9.88 -17.80 -7.83
C LEU A 62 9.82 -17.18 -9.22
N LYS A 63 10.68 -17.68 -10.10
CA LYS A 63 10.63 -17.38 -11.53
C LYS A 63 9.80 -18.43 -12.26
N LYS A 64 9.19 -18.01 -13.36
CA LYS A 64 8.44 -18.87 -14.25
C LYS A 64 9.36 -19.38 -15.36
N SER A 65 9.42 -20.69 -15.52
CA SER A 65 9.90 -21.37 -16.73
C SER A 65 8.70 -21.69 -17.64
N GLU A 66 8.94 -22.36 -18.76
CA GLU A 66 7.86 -22.76 -19.68
C GLU A 66 6.77 -23.59 -19.00
N THR A 67 7.15 -24.48 -18.08
CA THR A 67 6.24 -25.48 -17.49
C THR A 67 6.14 -25.42 -15.97
N SER A 68 6.99 -24.66 -15.28
CA SER A 68 7.05 -24.68 -13.81
C SER A 68 7.53 -23.36 -13.18
N LEU A 69 7.25 -23.20 -11.88
CA LEU A 69 7.86 -22.18 -11.05
C LEU A 69 9.11 -22.76 -10.37
N TYR A 70 10.20 -22.00 -10.32
CA TYR A 70 11.44 -22.43 -9.66
C TYR A 70 12.09 -21.32 -8.84
N CYS A 71 12.78 -21.71 -7.78
CA CYS A 71 13.64 -20.81 -7.00
C CYS A 71 15.04 -20.80 -7.61
N GLN A 72 15.61 -19.60 -7.83
CA GLN A 72 16.97 -19.50 -8.36
C GLN A 72 18.07 -19.79 -7.32
N LYS A 73 17.72 -19.77 -6.03
CA LYS A 73 18.67 -19.98 -4.92
C LYS A 73 18.62 -21.37 -4.32
N CYS A 74 17.51 -22.10 -4.50
CA CYS A 74 17.26 -23.39 -3.87
C CYS A 74 17.05 -24.46 -4.93
N VAL A 75 17.61 -25.65 -4.71
CA VAL A 75 17.54 -26.78 -5.66
C VAL A 75 16.16 -27.46 -5.63
N LYS A 76 15.54 -27.56 -4.45
CA LYS A 76 14.17 -28.03 -4.25
C LYS A 76 13.47 -27.05 -3.32
N SER A 77 12.46 -26.38 -3.83
CA SER A 77 11.69 -25.42 -3.03
C SER A 77 10.21 -25.70 -3.16
N GLN A 78 9.56 -25.91 -2.03
CA GLN A 78 8.11 -25.74 -1.96
C GLN A 78 7.77 -24.26 -2.16
N SER A 79 6.58 -24.00 -2.67
CA SER A 79 6.10 -22.65 -2.97
C SER A 79 5.00 -22.25 -2.00
N VAL A 80 5.04 -21.01 -1.54
CA VAL A 80 4.01 -20.38 -0.72
C VAL A 80 3.50 -19.13 -1.42
N GLY A 81 2.19 -18.86 -1.32
CA GLY A 81 1.61 -17.60 -1.77
C GLY A 81 1.91 -16.48 -0.77
N VAL A 82 2.26 -15.29 -1.25
CA VAL A 82 2.59 -14.13 -0.41
C VAL A 82 1.76 -12.93 -0.88
N LEU A 83 1.05 -12.27 0.02
CA LEU A 83 0.34 -11.02 -0.34
C LEU A 83 1.36 -9.93 -0.69
N ARG A 84 1.06 -9.20 -1.76
CA ARG A 84 1.71 -7.94 -2.13
C ARG A 84 0.60 -7.05 -2.68
N ILE A 85 0.04 -6.22 -1.82
CA ILE A 85 -1.06 -5.34 -2.14
C ILE A 85 -0.47 -3.96 -2.33
N GLU A 86 -0.61 -3.43 -3.54
CA GLU A 86 -0.20 -2.07 -3.87
C GLU A 86 -1.45 -1.19 -3.83
N VAL A 87 -1.39 -0.13 -3.03
CA VAL A 87 -2.54 0.71 -2.70
C VAL A 87 -2.21 2.17 -2.94
N ILE A 88 -3.20 2.93 -3.39
CA ILE A 88 -3.14 4.40 -3.36
C ILE A 88 -3.70 4.82 -2.02
N VAL A 89 -2.96 5.68 -1.33
CA VAL A 89 -3.37 6.27 -0.06
C VAL A 89 -3.42 7.77 -0.15
N ASP A 90 -4.29 8.39 0.65
CA ASP A 90 -4.46 9.83 0.77
C ASP A 90 -4.37 10.23 2.26
N ASP A 91 -3.51 11.19 2.60
CA ASP A 91 -3.34 11.68 3.98
C ASP A 91 -4.20 12.92 4.31
N GLY A 92 -5.05 13.35 3.37
CA GLY A 92 -5.88 14.53 3.43
C GLY A 92 -5.32 15.73 2.64
N ASN A 93 -4.05 15.67 2.24
CA ASN A 93 -3.31 16.73 1.57
C ASN A 93 -2.64 16.26 0.26
N ASP A 94 -2.08 15.05 0.27
CA ASP A 94 -1.39 14.46 -0.88
C ASP A 94 -1.71 12.96 -0.98
N SER A 95 -1.34 12.35 -2.10
CA SER A 95 -1.55 10.93 -2.39
C SER A 95 -0.23 10.24 -2.72
N ALA A 96 -0.10 8.98 -2.31
CA ALA A 96 1.07 8.15 -2.61
C ALA A 96 0.70 6.69 -2.84
N THR A 97 1.61 5.95 -3.48
CA THR A 97 1.46 4.50 -3.62
C THR A 97 2.21 3.78 -2.49
N PHE A 98 1.51 2.99 -1.69
CA PHE A 98 2.09 2.14 -0.65
C PHE A 98 2.04 0.66 -1.05
N VAL A 99 3.02 -0.12 -0.63
CA VAL A 99 3.09 -1.57 -0.84
C VAL A 99 3.03 -2.27 0.52
N ILE A 100 1.99 -3.09 0.71
CA ILE A 100 1.71 -3.84 1.92
C ILE A 100 1.98 -5.32 1.65
N PHE A 101 2.79 -5.95 2.49
CA PHE A 101 3.16 -7.36 2.36
C PHE A 101 2.45 -8.24 3.39
N ASP A 102 2.39 -9.52 3.04
CA ASP A 102 1.86 -10.68 3.76
C ASP A 102 1.37 -10.49 5.20
N GLU A 103 2.25 -10.22 6.16
CA GLU A 103 1.86 -10.17 7.56
C GLU A 103 0.80 -9.09 7.83
N ASP A 104 1.08 -7.85 7.43
CA ASP A 104 0.13 -6.75 7.62
C ASP A 104 -1.00 -6.80 6.60
N GLY A 105 -0.73 -7.28 5.39
CA GLY A 105 -1.77 -7.53 4.38
C GLY A 105 -2.83 -8.50 4.88
N SER A 106 -2.42 -9.60 5.53
CA SER A 106 -3.33 -10.60 6.08
C SER A 106 -4.13 -10.04 7.25
N LYS A 107 -3.54 -9.18 8.09
CA LYS A 107 -4.24 -8.53 9.20
C LYS A 107 -5.36 -7.62 8.70
N ILE A 108 -5.10 -6.79 7.69
CA ILE A 108 -6.10 -5.82 7.21
C ILE A 108 -7.14 -6.43 6.27
N THR A 109 -6.78 -7.46 5.51
CA THR A 109 -7.72 -8.17 4.63
C THR A 109 -8.48 -9.29 5.35
N GLY A 110 -7.98 -9.74 6.49
CA GLY A 110 -8.53 -10.86 7.26
C GLY A 110 -8.27 -12.24 6.64
N ALA A 111 -7.39 -12.34 5.64
CA ALA A 111 -7.09 -13.60 4.96
C ALA A 111 -5.65 -13.64 4.45
N THR A 112 -5.02 -14.81 4.52
CA THR A 112 -3.73 -15.10 3.89
C THR A 112 -3.88 -15.30 2.38
N ALA A 113 -2.78 -15.20 1.64
CA ALA A 113 -2.80 -15.45 0.19
C ALA A 113 -3.29 -16.86 -0.17
N GLU A 114 -3.04 -17.86 0.67
CA GLU A 114 -3.50 -19.24 0.48
C GLU A 114 -4.99 -19.39 0.70
N GLU A 115 -5.54 -18.76 1.74
CA GLU A 115 -6.97 -18.74 2.03
C GLU A 115 -7.76 -18.09 0.90
N ILE A 116 -7.28 -16.96 0.39
CA ILE A 116 -7.92 -16.27 -0.73
C ILE A 116 -7.97 -17.16 -1.97
N LYS A 117 -6.85 -17.84 -2.31
CA LYS A 117 -6.79 -18.76 -3.46
C LYS A 117 -7.72 -19.96 -3.29
N ARG A 118 -7.79 -20.52 -2.10
CA ARG A 118 -8.65 -21.67 -1.81
C ARG A 118 -10.13 -21.32 -1.91
N ASN A 119 -10.50 -20.11 -1.48
CA ASN A 119 -11.90 -19.66 -1.46
C ASN A 119 -12.35 -19.01 -2.79
N SER A 120 -11.43 -18.75 -3.72
CA SER A 120 -11.72 -18.13 -5.02
C SER A 120 -11.14 -18.96 -6.19
N PRO A 121 -11.59 -20.21 -6.39
CA PRO A 121 -11.05 -21.09 -7.44
C PRO A 121 -11.43 -20.67 -8.87
N GLU A 122 -12.47 -19.84 -9.05
CA GLU A 122 -13.00 -19.42 -10.36
C GLU A 122 -12.59 -18.00 -10.78
N GLU A 123 -12.16 -17.14 -9.86
CA GLU A 123 -11.66 -15.80 -10.20
C GLU A 123 -10.20 -15.95 -10.63
N GLY A 124 -9.98 -15.84 -11.94
CA GLY A 124 -8.64 -15.85 -12.51
C GLY A 124 -7.72 -14.88 -11.73
N LEU A 125 -6.43 -15.21 -11.67
CA LEU A 125 -5.35 -14.45 -11.02
C LEU A 125 -5.22 -12.95 -11.41
N LYS A 126 -6.18 -12.40 -12.16
CA LYS A 126 -6.29 -11.01 -12.60
C LYS A 126 -7.23 -10.16 -11.75
N ASP A 127 -8.27 -10.74 -11.15
CA ASP A 127 -9.24 -9.94 -10.41
C ASP A 127 -8.81 -9.74 -8.95
N ILE A 128 -9.13 -8.57 -8.40
CA ILE A 128 -8.83 -8.21 -7.01
C ILE A 128 -9.89 -8.87 -6.10
N PRO A 129 -9.48 -9.74 -5.15
CA PRO A 129 -10.41 -10.43 -4.27
C PRO A 129 -11.21 -9.46 -3.41
N LYS A 130 -12.46 -9.83 -3.08
CA LYS A 130 -13.36 -8.98 -2.27
C LYS A 130 -12.76 -8.56 -0.92
N CYS A 131 -12.01 -9.44 -0.26
CA CYS A 131 -11.34 -9.12 1.02
C CYS A 131 -10.17 -8.14 0.85
N VAL A 132 -9.54 -8.09 -0.33
CA VAL A 132 -8.56 -7.05 -0.66
C VAL A 132 -9.30 -5.75 -0.98
N GLN A 133 -10.40 -5.81 -1.73
CA GLN A 133 -11.20 -4.63 -2.04
C GLN A 133 -11.81 -3.97 -0.80
N SER A 134 -12.14 -4.74 0.24
CA SER A 134 -12.77 -4.23 1.47
C SER A 134 -11.89 -3.31 2.32
N ILE A 135 -10.59 -3.21 2.03
CA ILE A 135 -9.69 -2.29 2.73
C ILE A 135 -9.79 -0.86 2.17
N VAL A 136 -10.39 -0.68 0.99
CA VAL A 136 -10.62 0.65 0.40
C VAL A 136 -11.61 1.43 1.26
N GLY A 137 -11.30 2.69 1.51
CA GLY A 137 -12.02 3.59 2.41
C GLY A 137 -11.59 3.49 3.88
N GLN A 138 -10.67 2.57 4.22
CA GLN A 138 -10.19 2.40 5.58
C GLN A 138 -8.92 3.22 5.84
N THR A 139 -8.85 3.83 7.01
CA THR A 139 -7.73 4.67 7.44
C THR A 139 -6.86 3.93 8.43
N TYR A 140 -5.53 3.96 8.23
CA TYR A 140 -4.58 3.31 9.11
C TYR A 140 -3.39 4.20 9.43
N LEU A 141 -2.72 3.90 10.54
CA LEU A 141 -1.38 4.41 10.84
C LEU A 141 -0.33 3.45 10.29
N PHE A 142 0.34 3.87 9.22
CA PHE A 142 1.39 3.15 8.51
C PHE A 142 2.78 3.55 9.02
N GLU A 143 3.63 2.56 9.29
CA GLU A 143 5.07 2.75 9.45
C GLU A 143 5.77 2.51 8.12
N ILE A 144 6.55 3.49 7.67
CA ILE A 144 7.24 3.47 6.38
C ILE A 144 8.73 3.60 6.65
N LYS A 145 9.53 2.64 6.14
CA LYS A 145 10.99 2.65 6.29
C LYS A 145 11.63 2.98 4.96
N ILE A 146 12.15 4.19 4.87
CA ILE A 146 12.96 4.65 3.74
C ILE A 146 14.39 4.09 3.89
N LYS A 147 14.91 3.56 2.79
CA LYS A 147 16.25 2.97 2.63
C LYS A 147 16.94 3.65 1.45
N GLU A 148 18.25 3.43 1.33
CA GLU A 148 19.07 4.01 0.27
C GLU A 148 18.54 3.76 -1.15
N ARG A 149 17.88 2.61 -1.39
CA ARG A 149 17.30 2.27 -2.70
C ARG A 149 16.10 3.12 -3.07
N ASP A 150 15.39 3.70 -2.11
CA ASP A 150 14.18 4.47 -2.35
C ASP A 150 14.50 5.86 -2.95
N PHE A 151 15.74 6.33 -2.82
CA PHE A 151 16.27 7.55 -3.44
C PHE A 151 16.62 7.38 -4.94
N GLN A 152 16.77 6.14 -5.42
CA GLN A 152 17.25 5.85 -6.78
C GLN A 152 16.12 5.47 -7.76
N SER A 153 14.89 5.33 -7.27
CA SER A 153 13.78 4.82 -8.08
C SER A 153 13.03 5.96 -8.80
N SER A 154 12.80 5.82 -10.10
CA SER A 154 11.93 6.71 -10.88
C SER A 154 10.44 6.43 -10.68
N TYR A 155 10.09 5.28 -10.09
CA TYR A 155 8.74 4.91 -9.67
C TYR A 155 8.74 4.73 -8.15
N GLN A 156 8.20 5.69 -7.40
CA GLN A 156 8.28 5.68 -5.95
C GLN A 156 6.97 5.16 -5.35
N SER A 157 6.95 3.85 -5.12
CA SER A 157 6.03 3.22 -4.18
C SER A 157 6.74 3.05 -2.84
N PHE A 158 6.07 3.32 -1.73
CA PHE A 158 6.64 3.15 -0.39
C PHE A 158 6.29 1.80 0.22
N THR A 159 7.31 1.05 0.67
CA THR A 159 7.05 -0.20 1.38
C THR A 159 6.62 0.10 2.82
N VAL A 160 5.42 -0.35 3.17
CA VAL A 160 4.92 -0.35 4.55
C VAL A 160 5.69 -1.42 5.32
N SER A 161 6.36 -1.03 6.39
CA SER A 161 7.06 -1.97 7.27
C SER A 161 6.19 -2.48 8.41
N LYS A 162 5.17 -1.72 8.82
CA LYS A 162 4.21 -2.12 9.83
C LYS A 162 2.90 -1.35 9.72
N ILE A 163 1.77 -1.99 9.99
CA ILE A 163 0.48 -1.30 10.23
C ILE A 163 0.17 -1.34 11.72
N HIS A 164 0.01 -0.16 12.34
CA HIS A 164 -0.10 -0.06 13.81
C HIS A 164 -1.53 -0.08 14.33
N LYS A 165 -2.43 0.72 13.74
CA LYS A 165 -3.83 0.78 14.17
C LYS A 165 -4.76 1.20 13.04
N HIS A 166 -5.97 0.66 13.07
CA HIS A 166 -7.10 1.12 12.25
C HIS A 166 -7.72 2.36 12.91
N ILE A 167 -7.79 3.46 12.17
CA ILE A 167 -8.37 4.72 12.62
C ILE A 167 -9.84 4.71 12.18
N LYS A 168 -10.75 4.56 13.14
CA LYS A 168 -12.18 4.62 12.86
C LYS A 168 -12.56 6.06 12.54
N SER A 169 -13.13 6.30 11.36
CA SER A 169 -13.65 7.62 11.02
C SER A 169 -14.72 8.06 12.01
N THR A 170 -14.54 9.24 12.58
CA THR A 170 -15.56 9.86 13.43
C THR A 170 -16.71 10.36 12.54
N PRO A 171 -17.93 10.56 13.09
CA PRO A 171 -19.03 11.17 12.33
C PRO A 171 -18.67 12.55 11.75
N MET A 172 -17.74 13.28 12.36
CA MET A 172 -17.25 14.57 11.86
C MET A 172 -16.38 14.42 10.62
N ASP A 173 -15.48 13.44 10.59
CA ASP A 173 -14.60 13.18 9.44
C ASP A 173 -15.41 12.81 8.19
N ARG A 174 -16.47 12.00 8.37
CA ARG A 174 -17.38 11.63 7.27
C ARG A 174 -18.12 12.83 6.68
N ASN A 175 -18.53 13.78 7.51
CA ASN A 175 -19.22 14.98 7.02
C ASN A 175 -18.27 15.90 6.23
N LEU A 176 -16.99 15.97 6.62
CA LEU A 176 -15.99 16.77 5.90
C LEU A 176 -15.63 16.14 4.56
N GLU A 177 -15.48 14.82 4.53
CA GLU A 177 -15.26 14.01 3.31
C GLU A 177 -16.42 14.18 2.32
N ASN A 178 -17.67 14.07 2.80
CA ASN A 178 -18.85 14.28 1.96
C ASN A 178 -18.88 15.69 1.36
N LYS A 179 -18.56 16.72 2.15
CA LYS A 179 -18.44 18.10 1.66
C LYS A 179 -17.30 18.31 0.67
N ARG A 180 -16.21 17.54 0.74
CA ARG A 180 -15.13 17.59 -0.28
C ARG A 180 -15.63 17.01 -1.60
N LYS A 181 -16.27 15.84 -1.55
CA LYS A 181 -16.84 15.17 -2.74
C LYS A 181 -17.94 16.00 -3.42
N GLU A 182 -18.81 16.65 -2.64
CA GLU A 182 -19.83 17.56 -3.18
C GLU A 182 -19.21 18.71 -3.98
N ARG A 183 -18.11 19.31 -3.49
CA ARG A 183 -17.40 20.39 -4.18
C ARG A 183 -16.70 19.91 -5.46
N GLU A 184 -16.06 18.74 -5.42
CA GLU A 184 -15.40 18.16 -6.60
C GLU A 184 -16.42 17.80 -7.70
N GLU A 185 -17.63 17.37 -7.33
CA GLU A 185 -18.72 17.11 -8.29
C GLU A 185 -19.30 18.41 -8.88
N GLU A 186 -19.37 19.49 -8.10
CA GLU A 186 -19.78 20.82 -8.57
C GLU A 186 -18.78 21.40 -9.57
N ASP A 187 -17.48 21.36 -9.25
CA ASP A 187 -16.40 21.82 -10.14
C ASP A 187 -16.39 21.05 -11.47
N GLN A 188 -16.66 19.74 -11.44
CA GLN A 188 -16.79 18.92 -12.66
C GLN A 188 -18.01 19.29 -13.51
N LYS A 189 -19.15 19.61 -12.90
CA LYS A 189 -20.36 20.04 -13.64
C LYS A 189 -20.14 21.39 -14.33
N GLU A 190 -19.54 22.34 -13.63
CA GLU A 190 -19.28 23.68 -14.15
C GLU A 190 -18.25 23.65 -15.31
N THR A 191 -17.25 22.78 -15.20
CA THR A 191 -16.29 22.52 -16.28
C THR A 191 -16.97 21.92 -17.52
N THR A 192 -17.92 20.99 -17.33
CA THR A 192 -18.62 20.31 -18.42
C THR A 192 -19.61 21.22 -19.15
N GLU A 193 -20.33 22.08 -18.42
CA GLU A 193 -21.23 23.08 -19.02
C GLU A 193 -20.48 24.15 -19.82
N ASN A 194 -19.28 24.54 -19.39
CA ASN A 194 -18.47 25.52 -20.11
C ASN A 194 -17.85 24.97 -21.40
N LEU A 195 -17.62 23.66 -21.51
CA LEU A 195 -17.19 23.02 -22.77
C LEU A 195 -18.29 22.98 -23.83
N GLN A 196 -19.56 22.85 -23.43
CA GLN A 196 -20.71 22.83 -24.34
C GLN A 196 -21.08 24.21 -24.91
N LYS A 197 -20.52 25.29 -24.34
CA LYS A 197 -20.76 26.69 -24.76
C LYS A 197 -19.70 27.25 -25.72
N LYS A 198 -18.69 26.48 -26.15
CA LYS A 198 -17.72 26.97 -27.15
C LYS A 198 -18.39 27.09 -28.53
N PRO A 199 -18.42 28.29 -29.14
CA PRO A 199 -19.01 28.46 -30.46
C PRO A 199 -18.14 27.79 -31.53
N HIS A 200 -18.77 26.98 -32.38
CA HIS A 200 -18.18 26.57 -33.66
C HIS A 200 -17.88 27.83 -34.47
N THR A 201 -16.61 28.13 -34.66
CA THR A 201 -16.13 29.04 -35.69
C THR A 201 -15.75 28.22 -36.91
#